data_AF-A0A6B3H5N7-F1
#
_entry.id   AF-A0A6B3H5N7-F1
#
_cell.length_a   1.000
_cell.length_b   1.000
_cell.length_c   1.000
_cell.angle_alpha   90.00
_cell.angle_beta   90.00
_cell.angle_gamma   90.00
#
_symmetry.space_group_name_H-M   'P 1'
#
loop_
_entity.id
_entity.type
_entity.pdbx_description
1 polymer ?
#
loop_
_entity_poly.entity_id
_entity_poly.type
_entity_poly.pdbx_seq_one_letter_code
_entity_poly.pdbx_strand_id
1 'polypeptide(L)'
;MTAKPAAAAARATVYGYPRQGQNRELKKAIEGYWKGRVDADTLRQTAAELRRETWQQLAEAGVHEVPTGDFSYYDHVLDTSVMVGAVPERHREAVRTDALDGYFAMARGTQDVAPLEMTKWFDTNYHYLVPELGPDTVFTADSAKQVAELKEALALGHTPRPVLVGPVT
;
A
#
# COMPACT_ATOMS: atom_id res chain seq x y z
N MET A 1 -48.59 -5.06 -15.41
CA MET A 1 -47.91 -4.44 -14.25
C MET A 1 -46.42 -4.52 -14.49
N THR A 2 -45.80 -3.43 -14.89
CA THR A 2 -44.34 -3.33 -15.06
C THR A 2 -43.70 -3.31 -13.67
N ALA A 3 -42.86 -4.29 -13.37
CA ALA A 3 -42.11 -4.34 -12.12
C ALA A 3 -41.24 -3.08 -12.05
N LYS A 4 -41.50 -2.25 -11.04
CA LYS A 4 -40.65 -1.10 -10.71
C LYS A 4 -39.25 -1.67 -10.41
N PRO A 5 -38.18 -1.26 -11.11
CA PRO A 5 -36.85 -1.70 -10.74
C PRO A 5 -36.65 -1.26 -9.29
N ALA A 6 -36.25 -2.19 -8.42
CA ALA A 6 -35.86 -1.84 -7.07
C ALA A 6 -34.80 -0.73 -7.21
N ALA A 7 -35.12 0.48 -6.75
CA ALA A 7 -34.14 1.57 -6.71
C ALA A 7 -32.91 1.00 -6.01
N ALA A 8 -31.75 1.05 -6.67
CA ALA A 8 -30.52 0.50 -6.11
C ALA A 8 -30.35 1.06 -4.70
N ALA A 9 -30.41 0.19 -3.69
CA ALA A 9 -30.26 0.60 -2.30
C ALA A 9 -28.92 1.33 -2.15
N ALA A 10 -28.90 2.41 -1.38
CA ALA A 10 -27.68 3.18 -1.12
C ALA A 10 -26.60 2.26 -0.52
N ARG A 11 -25.36 2.40 -0.99
CA ARG A 11 -24.20 1.61 -0.54
C ARG A 11 -23.25 2.50 0.25
N ALA A 12 -22.73 1.97 1.36
CA ALA A 12 -21.66 2.60 2.12
C ALA A 12 -20.29 2.17 1.57
N THR A 13 -19.34 3.09 1.55
CA THR A 13 -17.95 2.86 1.12
C THR A 13 -16.98 3.65 1.99
N VAL A 14 -15.72 3.20 2.03
CA VAL A 14 -14.59 3.91 2.65
C VAL A 14 -13.48 4.05 1.60
N TYR A 15 -12.81 5.21 1.54
CA TYR A 15 -11.79 5.47 0.52
C TYR A 15 -10.47 4.72 0.76
N GLY A 16 -10.15 4.45 2.02
CA GLY A 16 -9.00 3.70 2.52
C GLY A 16 -9.07 3.62 4.05
N TYR A 17 -8.16 2.89 4.69
CA TYR A 17 -8.19 2.70 6.16
C TYR A 17 -6.82 2.86 6.84
N PRO A 18 -6.75 3.33 8.11
CA PRO A 18 -5.50 3.39 8.84
C PRO A 18 -4.83 2.03 9.00
N ARG A 19 -3.58 1.92 8.53
CA ARG A 19 -2.83 0.65 8.44
C ARG A 19 -1.92 0.33 9.62
N GLN A 20 -1.81 1.22 10.60
CA GLN A 20 -0.86 1.05 11.71
C GLN A 20 -1.25 -0.07 12.69
N GLY A 21 -2.53 -0.47 12.69
CA GLY A 21 -3.12 -1.33 13.70
C GLY A 21 -3.43 -0.59 15.00
N GLN A 22 -4.31 -1.16 15.82
CA GLN A 22 -4.82 -0.53 17.05
C GLN A 22 -3.70 -0.23 18.06
N ASN A 23 -2.67 -1.08 18.12
CA ASN A 23 -1.53 -0.94 19.03
C ASN A 23 -0.22 -0.68 18.29
N ARG A 24 -0.29 -0.10 17.08
CA ARG A 24 0.87 0.22 16.22
C ARG A 24 1.71 -1.00 15.85
N GLU A 25 1.03 -2.12 15.61
CA GLU A 25 1.61 -3.41 15.23
C GLU A 25 2.51 -3.26 14.00
N LEU A 26 2.05 -2.54 12.96
CA LEU A 26 2.84 -2.33 11.74
C LEU A 26 4.14 -1.58 12.02
N LYS A 27 4.09 -0.50 12.80
CA LYS A 27 5.29 0.24 13.22
C LYS A 27 6.29 -0.68 13.95
N LYS A 28 5.81 -1.47 14.90
CA LYS A 28 6.66 -2.37 15.69
C LYS A 28 7.34 -3.42 14.80
N ALA A 29 6.60 -4.00 13.86
CA ALA A 29 7.12 -4.97 12.91
C ALA A 29 8.17 -4.34 11.97
N ILE A 30 7.89 -3.17 11.39
CA ILE A 30 8.82 -2.44 10.52
C ILE A 30 10.10 -2.06 11.28
N GLU A 31 9.99 -1.51 12.49
CA GLU A 31 11.17 -1.18 13.30
C GLU A 31 11.92 -2.42 13.79
N GLY A 32 11.22 -3.55 13.95
CA GLY A 32 11.81 -4.85 14.17
C GLY A 32 12.65 -5.28 12.98
N TYR A 33 12.07 -5.15 11.79
CA TYR A 33 12.68 -5.53 10.51
C TYR A 33 13.96 -4.74 10.25
N TRP A 34 13.89 -3.40 10.36
CA TRP A 34 15.07 -2.54 10.20
C TRP A 34 16.19 -2.80 11.22
N LYS A 35 15.87 -3.42 12.36
CA LYS A 35 16.84 -3.80 13.39
C LYS A 35 17.29 -5.26 13.28
N GLY A 36 16.84 -5.99 12.26
CA GLY A 36 17.13 -7.42 12.08
C GLY A 36 16.51 -8.35 13.13
N ARG A 37 15.50 -7.88 13.88
CA ARG A 37 14.81 -8.65 14.92
C ARG A 37 13.56 -9.37 14.41
N VAL A 38 13.07 -8.95 13.24
CA VAL A 38 11.89 -9.48 12.55
C VAL A 38 12.36 -9.74 11.13
N ASP A 39 12.10 -10.93 10.59
CA ASP A 39 12.41 -11.24 9.20
C ASP A 39 11.29 -10.75 8.25
N ALA A 40 11.55 -10.84 6.94
CA ALA A 40 10.61 -10.36 5.93
C ALA A 40 9.27 -11.12 5.98
N ASP A 41 9.29 -12.42 6.29
CA ASP A 41 8.09 -13.24 6.33
C ASP A 41 7.21 -12.89 7.53
N THR A 42 7.81 -12.64 8.70
CA THR A 42 7.09 -12.17 9.87
C THR A 42 6.47 -10.79 9.64
N LEU A 43 7.20 -9.87 8.98
CA LEU A 43 6.65 -8.57 8.61
C LEU A 43 5.46 -8.71 7.63
N ARG A 44 5.60 -9.56 6.60
CA ARG A 44 4.51 -9.86 5.65
C ARG A 44 3.29 -10.48 6.35
N GLN A 45 3.52 -11.37 7.31
CA GLN A 45 2.46 -11.99 8.10
C GLN A 45 1.72 -10.95 8.95
N THR A 46 2.43 -10.07 9.65
CA THR A 46 1.81 -8.98 10.42
C THR A 46 0.96 -8.08 9.51
N ALA A 47 1.46 -7.75 8.31
CA ALA A 47 0.69 -6.95 7.35
C ALA A 47 -0.57 -7.67 6.84
N ALA A 48 -0.49 -8.97 6.57
CA ALA A 48 -1.64 -9.79 6.15
C ALA A 48 -2.71 -9.89 7.25
N GLU A 49 -2.29 -10.05 8.51
CA GLU A 49 -3.19 -10.05 9.66
C GLU A 49 -3.92 -8.72 9.82
N LEU A 50 -3.19 -7.59 9.74
CA LEU A 50 -3.79 -6.26 9.83
C LEU A 50 -4.80 -5.98 8.71
N ARG A 51 -4.51 -6.40 7.47
CA ARG A 51 -5.46 -6.29 6.35
C ARG A 51 -6.70 -7.14 6.61
N ARG A 52 -6.53 -8.40 7.00
CA ARG A 52 -7.64 -9.31 7.33
C ARG A 52 -8.56 -8.74 8.40
N GLU A 53 -7.99 -8.30 9.53
CA GLU A 53 -8.74 -7.71 10.64
C GLU A 53 -9.51 -6.46 10.20
N THR A 54 -8.87 -5.59 9.40
CA THR A 54 -9.50 -4.38 8.88
C THR A 54 -10.68 -4.72 7.96
N TRP A 55 -10.50 -5.63 7.01
CA TRP A 55 -11.56 -6.01 6.07
C TRP A 55 -12.72 -6.69 6.78
N GLN A 56 -12.44 -7.56 7.74
CA GLN A 56 -13.46 -8.16 8.60
C GLN A 56 -14.23 -7.09 9.36
N GLN A 57 -13.55 -6.15 10.02
CA GLN A 57 -14.18 -5.06 10.76
C GLN A 57 -15.10 -4.21 9.86
N LEU A 58 -14.65 -3.83 8.66
CA LEU A 58 -15.43 -3.02 7.72
C LEU A 58 -16.68 -3.79 7.23
N ALA A 59 -16.52 -5.08 6.92
CA ALA A 59 -17.63 -5.93 6.50
C ALA A 59 -18.67 -6.11 7.63
N GLU A 60 -18.23 -6.36 8.87
CA GLU A 60 -19.09 -6.47 10.05
C GLU A 60 -19.82 -5.15 10.36
N ALA A 61 -19.20 -4.01 10.05
CA ALA A 61 -19.82 -2.69 10.15
C ALA A 61 -20.84 -2.38 9.02
N GLY A 62 -21.03 -3.29 8.06
CA GLY A 62 -21.99 -3.15 6.96
C GLY A 62 -21.46 -2.37 5.74
N VAL A 63 -20.15 -2.14 5.64
CA VAL A 63 -19.55 -1.56 4.42
C VAL A 63 -19.63 -2.60 3.30
N HIS A 64 -20.16 -2.20 2.14
CA HIS A 64 -20.48 -3.15 1.07
C HIS A 64 -19.24 -3.70 0.35
N GLU A 65 -18.20 -2.89 0.26
CA GLU A 65 -16.92 -3.22 -0.37
C GLU A 65 -15.76 -2.83 0.56
N VAL A 66 -14.66 -3.58 0.52
CA VAL A 66 -13.46 -3.27 1.29
C VAL A 66 -12.38 -2.67 0.39
N PRO A 67 -11.67 -1.61 0.82
CA PRO A 67 -10.57 -1.08 0.03
C PRO A 67 -9.41 -2.09 0.01
N THR A 68 -8.81 -2.29 -1.15
CA THR A 68 -7.58 -3.08 -1.32
C THR A 68 -6.55 -2.25 -2.06
N GLY A 69 -5.25 -2.43 -1.77
CA GLY A 69 -4.19 -1.60 -2.35
C GLY A 69 -3.90 -0.31 -1.57
N ASP A 70 -4.73 0.04 -0.59
CA ASP A 70 -4.56 1.18 0.32
C ASP A 70 -3.56 0.92 1.47
N PHE A 71 -3.35 -0.36 1.81
CA PHE A 71 -2.31 -0.76 2.75
C PHE A 71 -0.91 -0.47 2.18
N SER A 72 0.04 -0.07 3.02
CA SER A 72 1.43 0.20 2.63
C SER A 72 2.37 -0.05 3.80
N TYR A 73 3.58 -0.54 3.52
CA TYR A 73 4.62 -0.58 4.54
C TYR A 73 5.17 0.79 4.89
N TYR A 74 5.05 1.78 4.00
CA TYR A 74 5.62 3.11 4.27
C TYR A 74 4.73 4.21 3.73
N ASP A 75 4.58 4.27 2.41
CA ASP A 75 3.79 5.29 1.73
C ASP A 75 3.13 4.76 0.44
N HIS A 76 1.88 5.14 0.23
CA HIS A 76 1.08 4.75 -0.93
C HIS A 76 1.53 5.37 -2.26
N VAL A 77 2.18 6.55 -2.24
CA VAL A 77 2.78 7.13 -3.45
C VAL A 77 4.07 6.40 -3.79
N LEU A 78 4.88 6.05 -2.78
CA LEU A 78 6.01 5.13 -2.97
C LEU A 78 5.59 3.77 -3.55
N ASP A 79 4.50 3.18 -3.04
CA ASP A 79 3.95 1.94 -3.60
C ASP A 79 3.60 2.11 -5.09
N THR A 80 3.08 3.26 -5.48
CA THR A 80 2.76 3.57 -6.88
C THR A 80 4.03 3.70 -7.71
N SER A 81 5.07 4.38 -7.20
CA SER A 81 6.37 4.47 -7.87
C SER A 81 6.97 3.10 -8.15
N VAL A 82 6.91 2.18 -7.18
CA VAL A 82 7.38 0.80 -7.37
C VAL A 82 6.49 0.05 -8.35
N MET A 83 5.17 0.17 -8.24
CA MET A 83 4.20 -0.49 -9.13
C MET A 83 4.39 -0.12 -10.61
N VAL A 84 4.85 1.11 -10.89
CA VAL A 84 5.11 1.57 -12.27
C VAL A 84 6.58 1.56 -12.65
N GLY A 85 7.46 1.01 -11.80
CA GLY A 85 8.89 0.92 -12.08
C GLY A 85 9.63 2.27 -12.06
N ALA A 86 9.03 3.32 -11.51
CA ALA A 86 9.64 4.64 -11.33
C ALA A 86 10.64 4.64 -10.16
N VAL A 87 11.64 3.77 -10.25
CA VAL A 87 12.72 3.63 -9.27
C VAL A 87 13.93 4.46 -9.75
N PRO A 88 14.41 5.44 -8.96
CA PRO A 88 15.59 6.22 -9.30
C PRO A 88 16.82 5.33 -9.43
N GLU A 89 17.74 5.68 -10.32
CA GLU A 89 18.93 4.87 -10.66
C GLU A 89 19.70 4.40 -9.41
N ARG A 90 19.90 5.30 -8.44
CA ARG A 90 20.63 5.01 -7.19
C ARG A 90 19.99 3.93 -6.30
N HIS A 91 18.73 3.57 -6.54
CA HIS A 91 18.00 2.54 -5.77
C HIS A 91 17.71 1.28 -6.58
N ARG A 92 17.91 1.28 -7.91
CA ARG A 92 17.54 0.14 -8.78
C ARG A 92 18.23 -1.16 -8.37
N GLU A 93 19.51 -1.08 -8.01
CA GLU A 93 20.25 -2.27 -7.60
C GLU A 93 19.74 -2.85 -6.29
N ALA A 94 19.39 -1.99 -5.33
CA ALA A 94 18.83 -2.41 -4.06
C ALA A 94 17.48 -3.12 -4.27
N VAL A 95 16.59 -2.53 -5.07
CA VAL A 95 15.28 -3.13 -5.42
C VAL A 95 15.44 -4.46 -6.17
N ARG A 96 16.43 -4.58 -7.05
CA ARG A 96 16.72 -5.81 -7.81
C ARG A 96 17.29 -6.92 -6.92
N THR A 97 18.09 -6.56 -5.93
CA THR A 97 18.70 -7.50 -4.99
C THR A 97 17.69 -8.04 -4.00
N ASP A 98 16.91 -7.14 -3.39
CA ASP A 98 15.80 -7.47 -2.50
C ASP A 98 14.73 -6.38 -2.60
N ALA A 99 13.54 -6.75 -3.06
CA ALA A 99 12.47 -5.80 -3.33
C ALA A 99 12.01 -5.05 -2.06
N LEU A 100 12.02 -5.71 -0.88
CA LEU A 100 11.57 -5.12 0.37
C LEU A 100 12.62 -4.18 0.96
N ASP A 101 13.89 -4.60 0.95
CA ASP A 101 14.99 -3.75 1.40
C ASP A 101 15.21 -2.57 0.45
N GLY A 102 15.10 -2.79 -0.86
CA GLY A 102 15.16 -1.72 -1.85
C GLY A 102 14.01 -0.72 -1.71
N TYR A 103 12.79 -1.20 -1.45
CA TYR A 103 11.65 -0.35 -1.11
C TYR A 103 11.93 0.50 0.13
N PHE A 104 12.47 -0.08 1.20
CA PHE A 104 12.85 0.69 2.39
C PHE A 104 14.07 1.59 2.16
N ALA A 105 15.01 1.22 1.29
CA ALA A 105 16.14 2.07 0.93
C ALA A 105 15.65 3.37 0.25
N MET A 106 14.62 3.30 -0.61
CA MET A 106 13.96 4.49 -1.15
C MET A 106 13.26 5.30 -0.05
N ALA A 107 12.64 4.62 0.92
CA ALA A 107 11.85 5.28 1.95
C ALA A 107 12.66 5.99 3.04
N ARG A 108 13.80 5.41 3.46
CA ARG A 108 14.58 5.90 4.62
C ARG A 108 16.09 5.96 4.38
N GLY A 109 16.54 5.65 3.16
CA GLY A 109 17.94 5.64 2.81
C GLY A 109 18.69 4.44 3.38
N THR A 110 19.95 4.36 3.01
CA THR A 110 20.95 3.46 3.57
C THR A 110 22.08 4.29 4.20
N GLN A 111 23.22 3.69 4.52
CA GLN A 111 24.41 4.44 4.94
C GLN A 111 24.97 5.30 3.79
N ASP A 112 24.89 4.80 2.56
CA ASP A 112 25.56 5.38 1.40
C ASP A 112 24.62 6.09 0.42
N VAL A 113 23.32 5.80 0.51
CA VAL A 113 22.31 6.29 -0.44
C VAL A 113 21.21 7.04 0.29
N ALA A 114 21.00 8.31 -0.08
CA ALA A 114 19.94 9.14 0.49
C ALA A 114 18.54 8.63 0.08
N PRO A 115 17.52 8.77 0.96
CA PRO A 115 16.14 8.46 0.63
C PRO A 115 15.59 9.39 -0.46
N LEU A 116 14.38 9.08 -0.93
CA LEU A 116 13.56 10.04 -1.64
C LEU A 116 13.17 11.22 -0.74
N GLU A 117 12.88 12.36 -1.36
CA GLU A 117 12.36 13.53 -0.65
C GLU A 117 10.95 13.24 -0.11
N MET A 118 10.66 13.77 1.08
CA MET A 118 9.38 13.59 1.75
C MET A 118 8.72 14.95 1.95
N THR A 119 7.50 15.10 1.44
CA THR A 119 6.73 16.35 1.52
C THR A 119 5.30 16.12 1.98
N LYS A 120 4.57 17.19 2.32
CA LYS A 120 3.18 17.07 2.83
C LYS A 120 2.26 16.58 1.72
N TRP A 121 1.38 15.64 2.06
CA TRP A 121 0.28 15.23 1.20
C TRP A 121 -0.86 16.24 1.34
N PHE A 122 -0.98 17.12 0.34
CA PHE A 122 -1.89 18.27 0.36
C PHE A 122 -1.75 19.10 1.65
N ASP A 123 -2.86 19.55 2.21
CA ASP A 123 -2.96 20.30 3.45
C ASP A 123 -3.04 19.41 4.70
N THR A 124 -2.88 18.10 4.56
CA THR A 124 -2.91 17.15 5.68
C THR A 124 -1.60 17.17 6.48
N ASN A 125 -1.54 16.41 7.58
CA ASN A 125 -0.31 16.13 8.32
C ASN A 125 0.39 14.84 7.88
N TYR A 126 -0.16 14.14 6.89
CA TYR A 126 0.51 13.01 6.27
C TYR A 126 1.60 13.52 5.33
N HIS A 127 2.70 12.77 5.23
CA HIS A 127 3.77 13.05 4.30
C HIS A 127 3.95 11.86 3.37
N TYR A 128 4.25 12.13 2.11
CA TYR A 128 4.49 11.13 1.07
C TYR A 128 5.88 11.29 0.48
N LEU A 129 6.37 10.24 -0.20
CA LEU A 129 7.66 10.28 -0.87
C LEU A 129 7.48 10.71 -2.31
N VAL A 130 8.15 11.81 -2.69
CA VAL A 130 8.00 12.42 -4.00
C VAL A 130 8.62 11.54 -5.08
N PRO A 131 7.87 11.13 -6.11
CA PRO A 131 8.43 10.41 -7.25
C PRO A 131 9.47 11.26 -7.99
N GLU A 132 10.65 10.69 -8.26
CA GLU A 132 11.70 11.35 -9.05
C GLU A 132 11.61 10.89 -10.51
N LEU A 133 10.85 11.65 -11.31
CA LEU A 133 10.63 11.36 -12.72
C LEU A 133 11.51 12.26 -13.60
N GLY A 134 12.05 11.69 -14.67
CA GLY A 134 12.81 12.41 -15.70
C GLY A 134 12.61 11.80 -17.09
N PRO A 135 13.17 12.43 -18.14
CA PRO A 135 13.06 11.91 -19.51
C PRO A 135 13.57 10.48 -19.70
N ASP A 136 14.52 10.06 -18.85
CA ASP A 136 15.13 8.73 -18.89
C ASP A 136 14.47 7.73 -17.92
N THR A 137 13.34 8.10 -17.29
CA THR A 137 12.57 7.17 -16.45
C THR A 137 11.99 6.06 -17.32
N VAL A 138 12.38 4.82 -17.02
CA VAL A 138 11.84 3.63 -17.67
C VAL A 138 10.72 3.07 -16.81
N PHE A 139 9.49 3.15 -17.31
CA PHE A 139 8.32 2.58 -16.63
C PHE A 139 8.18 1.09 -16.92
N THR A 140 7.88 0.30 -15.90
CA THR A 140 7.58 -1.13 -15.99
C THR A 140 6.42 -1.46 -15.06
N ALA A 141 5.49 -2.32 -15.49
CA ALA A 141 4.38 -2.71 -14.62
C ALA A 141 4.80 -3.82 -13.65
N ASP A 142 4.66 -3.55 -12.35
CA ASP A 142 4.68 -4.54 -11.28
C ASP A 142 3.40 -4.40 -10.43
N SER A 143 2.34 -5.09 -10.86
CA SER A 143 1.06 -5.10 -10.14
C SER A 143 0.99 -6.16 -9.04
N ALA A 144 2.11 -6.77 -8.63
CA ALA A 144 2.08 -7.95 -7.76
C ALA A 144 1.39 -7.67 -6.42
N LYS A 145 1.70 -6.54 -5.76
CA LYS A 145 1.08 -6.12 -4.49
C LYS A 145 -0.44 -5.96 -4.65
N GLN A 146 -0.87 -5.18 -5.63
CA GLN A 146 -2.28 -4.83 -5.86
C GLN A 146 -3.11 -6.08 -6.18
N VAL A 147 -2.57 -6.96 -7.03
CA VAL A 147 -3.22 -8.23 -7.38
C VAL A 147 -3.21 -9.20 -6.20
N ALA A 148 -2.15 -9.24 -5.39
CA ALA A 148 -2.10 -10.10 -4.21
C ALA A 148 -3.13 -9.69 -3.16
N GLU A 149 -3.23 -8.41 -2.81
CA GLU A 149 -4.22 -7.90 -1.85
C GLU A 149 -5.65 -8.09 -2.36
N LEU A 150 -5.88 -7.87 -3.67
CA LEU A 150 -7.18 -8.16 -4.30
C LEU A 150 -7.56 -9.63 -4.13
N LYS A 151 -6.64 -10.56 -4.46
CA LYS A 151 -6.86 -12.00 -4.33
C LYS A 151 -7.05 -12.44 -2.87
N GLU A 152 -6.32 -11.82 -1.95
CA GLU A 152 -6.45 -12.08 -0.52
C GLU A 152 -7.85 -11.74 -0.01
N ALA A 153 -8.36 -10.55 -0.33
CA ALA A 153 -9.71 -10.14 0.04
C ALA A 153 -10.80 -11.03 -0.59
N LEU A 154 -10.64 -11.42 -1.87
CA LEU A 154 -11.54 -12.37 -2.54
C LEU A 154 -11.54 -13.74 -1.85
N ALA A 155 -10.37 -14.25 -1.48
CA ALA A 155 -10.24 -15.54 -0.81
C ALA A 155 -10.89 -15.55 0.59
N LEU A 156 -10.98 -14.39 1.24
CA LEU A 156 -11.68 -14.18 2.51
C LEU A 156 -13.19 -13.94 2.34
N GLY A 157 -13.71 -13.94 1.11
CA GLY A 157 -15.14 -13.76 0.82
C GLY A 157 -15.63 -12.32 0.85
N HIS A 158 -14.72 -11.33 0.83
CA HIS A 158 -15.08 -9.92 0.73
C HIS A 158 -15.32 -9.49 -0.72
N THR A 159 -16.03 -8.37 -0.91
CA THR A 159 -16.09 -7.66 -2.19
C THR A 159 -15.01 -6.58 -2.19
N PRO A 160 -13.86 -6.78 -2.85
CA PRO A 160 -12.79 -5.78 -2.84
C PRO A 160 -13.03 -4.66 -3.84
N ARG A 161 -12.56 -3.46 -3.49
CA ARG A 161 -12.41 -2.32 -4.39
C ARG A 161 -10.94 -1.87 -4.41
N PRO A 162 -10.19 -2.16 -5.50
CA PRO A 162 -8.83 -1.66 -5.67
C PRO A 162 -8.75 -0.13 -5.60
N VAL A 163 -7.78 0.36 -4.84
CA VAL A 163 -7.43 1.77 -4.70
C VAL A 163 -6.05 1.98 -5.31
N LEU A 164 -5.96 2.88 -6.28
CA LEU A 164 -4.74 3.27 -6.96
C LEU A 164 -4.63 4.80 -6.94
N VAL A 165 -3.40 5.32 -6.82
CA VAL A 165 -3.15 6.74 -7.09
C VAL A 165 -3.34 6.97 -8.60
N GLY A 166 -4.08 8.01 -8.95
CA GLY A 166 -4.36 8.34 -10.34
C GLY A 166 -3.09 8.76 -11.09
N PRO A 167 -2.96 8.46 -12.39
CA PRO A 167 -1.73 8.75 -13.16
C PRO A 167 -1.45 10.24 -13.40
N VAL A 168 -2.36 11.15 -13.01
CA VAL A 168 -2.28 12.60 -13.23
C VAL A 168 -2.33 13.39 -11.90
N THR A 169 -2.43 12.70 -10.77
CA THR A 169 -2.63 13.30 -9.43
C THR A 169 -1.47 14.20 -9.01
#